data_AF-A0A2T2UXK0-F1
#
_entry.id   AF-A0A2T2UXK0-F1
#
_cell.length_a   1.000
_cell.length_b   1.000
_cell.length_c   1.000
_cell.angle_alpha   90.00
_cell.angle_beta   90.00
_cell.angle_gamma   90.00
#
_symmetry.space_group_name_H-M   'P 1'
#
loop_
_entity.id
_entity.type
_entity.pdbx_description
1 polymer ?
#
loop_
_entity_poly.entity_id
_entity_poly.type
_entity_poly.pdbx_seq_one_letter_code
_entity_poly.pdbx_strand_id
1 'polypeptide(L)'
;MLQRVLKTFCLGLFGLAVALSAPSALGQMPQQPDTTTLSASEVSQEQVEKAARIAATVQSSMRAQQMKMRKQMKEKYGNPQEMDSTQKANARREMKRQQMQMRKQQMKMMQQEAQKENMDPAMFRRIMRSAQEDSTLKKQLQQAMKAEMKQQRPQGGQSPNPQNQ
;
A
#
# COMPACT_ATOMS: atom_id res chain seq x y z
N MET A 1 67.68 -6.05 -2.97
CA MET A 1 68.03 -6.87 -1.80
C MET A 1 66.72 -7.27 -1.13
N LEU A 2 66.06 -8.37 -1.52
CA LEU A 2 66.28 -9.76 -1.13
C LEU A 2 66.15 -9.99 0.39
N GLN A 3 65.29 -10.97 0.74
CA GLN A 3 65.14 -11.64 2.05
C GLN A 3 64.15 -10.96 3.02
N ARG A 4 63.16 -11.61 3.66
CA ARG A 4 62.94 -13.00 4.14
C ARG A 4 61.42 -13.17 4.43
N VAL A 5 60.69 -14.21 4.01
CA VAL A 5 60.64 -15.62 4.49
C VAL A 5 59.54 -15.88 5.55
N LEU A 6 58.60 -16.76 5.16
CA LEU A 6 57.83 -17.80 5.88
C LEU A 6 56.88 -17.42 7.04
N LYS A 7 55.57 -17.69 6.90
CA LYS A 7 54.84 -18.96 7.22
C LYS A 7 54.92 -19.34 8.71
N THR A 8 53.77 -19.36 9.38
CA THR A 8 53.31 -20.53 10.18
C THR A 8 51.85 -20.39 10.61
N PHE A 9 51.09 -21.44 10.30
CA PHE A 9 49.79 -21.78 10.87
C PHE A 9 49.89 -21.93 12.40
N CYS A 10 48.92 -21.40 13.13
CA CYS A 10 48.54 -21.92 14.45
C CYS A 10 47.04 -22.21 14.46
N LEU A 11 46.74 -23.49 14.24
CA LEU A 11 45.51 -24.13 14.71
C LEU A 11 45.45 -23.99 16.24
N GLY A 12 44.36 -23.45 16.75
CA GLY A 12 44.09 -23.35 18.18
C GLY A 12 42.60 -23.54 18.43
N LEU A 13 42.15 -24.79 18.31
CA LEU A 13 40.88 -25.27 18.85
C LEU A 13 40.91 -25.07 20.38
N PHE A 14 40.22 -24.04 20.87
CA PHE A 14 39.77 -23.98 22.25
C PHE A 14 38.27 -24.20 22.27
N GLY A 15 37.89 -25.36 22.82
CA GLY A 15 36.51 -25.71 23.08
C GLY A 15 35.98 -25.14 24.39
N LEU A 16 34.68 -25.35 24.52
CA LEU A 16 33.86 -25.46 25.72
C LEU A 16 33.32 -24.20 26.42
N ALA A 17 31.99 -24.09 26.27
CA ALA A 17 31.00 -23.92 27.33
C ALA A 17 30.97 -22.59 28.12
N VAL A 18 30.08 -21.70 27.68
CA VAL A 18 29.32 -20.85 28.61
C VAL A 18 27.88 -21.33 28.62
N ALA A 19 27.54 -22.03 29.70
CA ALA A 19 26.19 -22.43 30.02
C ALA A 19 25.41 -21.27 30.65
N LEU A 20 24.13 -21.25 30.32
CA LEU A 20 22.99 -20.82 31.13
C LEU A 20 22.73 -19.33 31.41
N SER A 21 21.48 -18.99 31.07
CA SER A 21 20.56 -18.07 31.76
C SER A 21 20.75 -16.56 31.58
N ALA A 22 20.13 -16.05 30.52
CA ALA A 22 19.29 -14.86 30.66
C ALA A 22 17.92 -15.20 30.03
N PRO A 23 16.80 -15.04 30.75
CA PRO A 23 15.49 -15.12 30.11
C PRO A 23 15.46 -13.99 29.09
N SER A 24 15.50 -14.37 27.81
CA SER A 24 15.18 -13.47 26.73
C SER A 24 13.78 -12.95 27.02
N ALA A 25 13.72 -11.74 27.58
CA ALA A 25 12.56 -10.89 27.46
C ALA A 25 12.37 -10.68 25.96
N LEU A 26 11.69 -11.64 25.33
CA LEU A 26 11.13 -11.56 24.02
C LEU A 26 10.10 -10.43 24.11
N GLY A 27 10.60 -9.20 23.95
CA GLY A 27 9.80 -8.15 23.38
C GLY A 27 9.19 -8.77 22.12
N GLN A 28 7.88 -8.97 22.16
CA GLN A 28 7.09 -9.35 21.00
C GLN A 28 7.34 -8.27 19.95
N MET A 29 8.37 -8.46 19.12
CA MET A 29 8.51 -7.71 17.90
C MET A 29 7.21 -7.97 17.13
N PRO A 30 6.53 -6.92 16.65
CA PRO A 30 5.35 -7.11 15.83
C PRO A 30 5.76 -8.02 14.68
N GLN A 31 5.10 -9.17 14.59
CA GLN A 31 5.27 -10.19 13.56
C GLN A 31 5.44 -9.48 12.22
N GLN A 32 6.66 -9.56 11.65
CA GLN A 32 6.93 -8.97 10.35
C GLN A 32 5.91 -9.57 9.38
N PRO A 33 5.11 -8.75 8.68
CA PRO A 33 4.20 -9.29 7.68
C PRO A 33 5.07 -10.00 6.63
N ASP A 34 4.78 -11.27 6.34
CA ASP A 34 5.50 -12.08 5.36
C ASP A 34 5.91 -11.21 4.18
N THR A 35 7.23 -11.01 4.01
CA THR A 35 7.76 -10.09 2.99
C THR A 35 7.77 -10.72 1.60
N THR A 36 7.53 -12.03 1.54
CA THR A 36 7.47 -12.80 0.30
C THR A 36 6.45 -12.19 -0.65
N THR A 37 6.91 -11.79 -1.83
CA THR A 37 6.05 -11.30 -2.90
C THR A 37 5.53 -12.47 -3.73
N LEU A 38 4.34 -12.29 -4.31
CA LEU A 38 3.67 -13.26 -5.17
C LEU A 38 3.95 -12.91 -6.63
N SER A 39 4.33 -13.88 -7.43
CA SER A 39 4.35 -13.75 -8.88
C SER A 39 2.94 -13.85 -9.44
N ALA A 40 2.71 -13.34 -10.64
CA ALA A 40 1.40 -13.41 -11.30
C ALA A 40 0.82 -14.84 -11.38
N SER A 41 1.67 -15.87 -11.51
CA SER A 41 1.26 -17.27 -11.57
C SER A 41 0.82 -17.86 -10.23
N GLU A 42 1.18 -17.22 -9.11
CA GLU A 42 0.86 -17.68 -7.75
C GLU A 42 -0.46 -17.09 -7.23
N VAL A 43 -1.05 -16.15 -7.97
CA VAL A 43 -2.33 -15.53 -7.67
C VAL A 43 -3.37 -16.07 -8.64
N SER A 44 -4.44 -16.68 -8.12
CA SER A 44 -5.52 -17.15 -8.99
C SER A 44 -6.26 -15.98 -9.64
N GLN A 45 -6.86 -16.21 -10.81
CA GLN A 45 -7.63 -15.16 -11.48
C GLN A 45 -8.80 -14.64 -10.61
N GLU A 46 -9.47 -15.53 -9.87
CA GLU A 46 -10.51 -15.15 -8.90
C GLU A 46 -9.97 -14.23 -7.80
N GLN A 47 -8.75 -14.47 -7.30
CA GLN A 47 -8.10 -13.59 -6.34
C GLN A 47 -7.77 -12.22 -6.96
N VAL A 48 -7.34 -12.18 -8.22
CA VAL A 48 -7.11 -10.91 -8.94
C VAL A 48 -8.42 -10.13 -9.09
N GLU A 49 -9.52 -10.80 -9.45
CA GLU A 49 -10.84 -10.17 -9.63
C GLU A 49 -11.41 -9.63 -8.30
N LYS A 50 -11.38 -10.43 -7.23
CA LYS A 50 -11.77 -9.98 -5.89
C LYS A 50 -10.93 -8.81 -5.42
N ALA A 51 -9.59 -8.90 -5.57
CA ALA A 51 -8.70 -7.81 -5.21
C ALA A 51 -9.00 -6.53 -6.02
N ALA A 52 -9.28 -6.67 -7.32
CA ALA A 52 -9.67 -5.56 -8.16
C ALA A 52 -10.99 -4.93 -7.72
N ARG A 53 -12.00 -5.72 -7.34
CA ARG A 53 -13.29 -5.22 -6.84
C ARG A 53 -13.12 -4.46 -5.53
N ILE A 54 -12.38 -5.03 -4.57
CA ILE A 54 -12.05 -4.37 -3.30
C ILE A 54 -11.36 -3.03 -3.58
N ALA A 55 -10.32 -3.04 -4.42
CA ALA A 55 -9.57 -1.84 -4.76
C ALA A 55 -10.44 -0.78 -5.46
N ALA A 56 -11.30 -1.18 -6.40
CA ALA A 56 -12.20 -0.29 -7.11
C ALA A 56 -13.24 0.37 -6.17
N THR A 57 -13.84 -0.41 -5.26
CA THR A 57 -14.80 0.09 -4.26
C THR A 57 -14.14 1.05 -3.28
N VAL A 58 -12.96 0.70 -2.76
CA VAL A 58 -12.21 1.59 -1.86
C VAL A 58 -11.75 2.85 -2.59
N GLN A 59 -11.29 2.75 -3.84
CA GLN A 59 -10.82 3.90 -4.61
C GLN A 59 -11.97 4.87 -4.94
N SER A 60 -13.13 4.36 -5.36
CA SER A 60 -14.29 5.18 -5.70
C SER A 60 -14.85 5.91 -4.48
N SER A 61 -15.01 5.22 -3.35
CA SER A 61 -15.47 5.81 -2.09
C SER A 61 -14.53 6.91 -1.57
N MET A 62 -13.22 6.68 -1.62
CA MET A 62 -12.23 7.67 -1.19
C MET A 62 -12.17 8.91 -2.09
N ARG A 63 -12.49 8.78 -3.39
CA ARG A 63 -12.41 9.89 -4.35
C ARG A 63 -13.33 11.05 -3.98
N ALA A 64 -14.58 10.76 -3.60
CA ALA A 64 -15.53 11.79 -3.18
C ALA A 64 -15.04 12.52 -1.93
N GLN A 65 -14.49 11.77 -0.96
CA GLN A 65 -13.96 12.33 0.27
C GLN A 65 -12.72 13.20 0.03
N GLN A 66 -11.81 12.77 -0.84
CA GLN A 66 -10.65 13.57 -1.25
C GLN A 66 -11.08 14.90 -1.90
N MET A 67 -12.11 14.87 -2.75
CA MET A 67 -12.64 16.08 -3.37
C MET A 67 -13.26 17.02 -2.34
N LYS A 68 -14.04 16.47 -1.38
CA LYS A 68 -14.60 17.26 -0.27
C LYS A 68 -13.50 17.91 0.57
N MET A 69 -12.49 17.13 0.96
CA MET A 69 -11.34 17.62 1.70
C MET A 69 -10.62 18.75 0.96
N ARG A 70 -10.37 18.58 -0.35
CA ARG A 70 -9.74 19.62 -1.18
C ARG A 70 -10.57 20.90 -1.23
N LYS A 71 -11.90 20.79 -1.36
CA LYS A 71 -12.80 21.95 -1.34
C LYS A 71 -12.74 22.68 0.01
N GLN A 72 -12.85 21.94 1.11
CA GLN A 72 -12.78 22.50 2.46
C GLN A 72 -11.45 23.19 2.74
N MET A 73 -10.33 22.59 2.33
CA MET A 73 -9.01 23.20 2.51
C MET A 73 -8.85 24.47 1.67
N LYS A 74 -9.37 24.50 0.43
CA LYS A 74 -9.36 25.68 -0.43
C LYS A 74 -10.26 26.79 0.13
N GLU A 75 -11.43 26.44 0.63
CA GLU A 75 -12.39 27.39 1.23
C GLU A 75 -11.84 28.01 2.51
N LYS A 76 -11.23 27.19 3.39
CA LYS A 76 -10.73 27.64 4.68
C LYS A 76 -9.43 28.45 4.62
N TYR A 77 -8.55 28.13 3.67
CA TYR A 77 -7.20 28.70 3.64
C TYR A 77 -6.85 29.43 2.33
N GLY A 78 -7.71 29.38 1.30
CA GLY A 78 -7.47 30.10 0.05
C GLY A 78 -6.25 29.58 -0.74
N ASN A 79 -5.54 30.51 -1.39
CA ASN A 79 -4.37 30.21 -2.20
C ASN A 79 -3.11 30.03 -1.32
N PRO A 80 -2.42 28.86 -1.35
CA PRO A 80 -1.22 28.62 -0.53
C PRO A 80 -0.05 29.57 -0.76
N GLN A 81 -0.02 30.30 -1.87
CA GLN A 81 1.01 31.27 -2.18
C GLN A 81 0.79 32.61 -1.48
N GLU A 82 -0.45 32.92 -1.11
CA GLU A 82 -0.87 34.18 -0.47
C GLU A 82 -1.00 34.04 1.06
N MET A 83 -0.90 32.82 1.60
CA MET A 83 -0.98 32.57 3.04
C MET A 83 0.26 33.09 3.77
N ASP A 84 0.06 33.74 4.91
CA ASP A 84 1.15 34.02 5.85
C ASP A 84 1.73 32.73 6.46
N SER A 85 2.89 32.84 7.10
CA SER A 85 3.63 31.70 7.65
C SER A 85 2.84 30.91 8.70
N THR A 86 2.04 31.58 9.53
CA THR A 86 1.19 30.98 10.56
C THR A 86 0.01 30.25 9.92
N GLN A 87 -0.70 30.88 8.99
CA GLN A 87 -1.78 30.24 8.23
C GLN A 87 -1.29 29.02 7.48
N LYS A 88 -0.12 29.10 6.84
CA LYS A 88 0.52 27.99 6.14
C LYS A 88 0.88 26.84 7.08
N ALA A 89 1.38 27.13 8.27
CA ALA A 89 1.68 26.12 9.29
C ALA A 89 0.40 25.41 9.77
N ASN A 90 -0.67 26.17 10.00
CA ASN A 90 -1.97 25.62 10.41
C ASN A 90 -2.60 24.76 9.30
N ALA A 91 -2.61 25.26 8.06
CA ALA A 91 -3.09 24.52 6.89
C ALA A 91 -2.35 23.19 6.71
N ARG A 92 -1.01 23.19 6.86
CA ARG A 92 -0.19 21.97 6.81
C ARG A 92 -0.54 20.98 7.91
N ARG A 93 -0.72 21.46 9.15
CA ARG A 93 -1.08 20.61 10.29
C ARG A 93 -2.46 19.97 10.10
N GLU A 94 -3.44 20.75 9.65
CA GLU A 94 -4.79 20.26 9.38
C GLU A 94 -4.82 19.27 8.21
N MET A 95 -4.14 19.60 7.11
CA MET A 95 -4.00 18.68 5.98
C MET A 95 -3.38 17.35 6.43
N LYS A 96 -2.32 17.38 7.25
CA LYS A 96 -1.70 16.16 7.79
C LYS A 96 -2.68 15.34 8.64
N ARG A 97 -3.47 16.00 9.50
CA ARG A 97 -4.50 15.33 10.31
C ARG A 97 -5.57 14.67 9.42
N GLN A 98 -6.09 15.38 8.43
CA GLN A 98 -7.09 14.86 7.50
C GLN A 98 -6.54 13.71 6.64
N GLN A 99 -5.30 13.82 6.15
CA GLN A 99 -4.64 12.72 5.44
C GLN A 99 -4.49 11.47 6.32
N MET A 100 -4.12 11.62 7.59
CA MET A 100 -4.06 10.49 8.52
C MET A 100 -5.43 9.84 8.74
N GLN A 101 -6.49 10.65 8.90
CA GLN A 101 -7.86 10.14 9.02
C GLN A 101 -8.29 9.38 7.76
N MET A 102 -8.05 9.95 6.59
CA MET A 102 -8.32 9.27 5.31
C MET A 102 -7.55 7.96 5.18
N ARG A 103 -6.27 7.92 5.56
CA ARG A 103 -5.47 6.70 5.53
C ARG A 103 -6.05 5.63 6.46
N LYS A 104 -6.44 6.00 7.68
CA LYS A 104 -7.08 5.07 8.62
C LYS A 104 -8.40 4.54 8.08
N GLN A 105 -9.21 5.42 7.49
CA GLN A 105 -10.49 5.04 6.89
C GLN A 105 -10.31 4.13 5.68
N GLN A 106 -9.36 4.44 4.80
CA GLN A 106 -8.99 3.58 3.67
C GLN A 106 -8.60 2.18 4.16
N MET A 107 -7.76 2.08 5.19
CA MET A 107 -7.36 0.80 5.78
C MET A 107 -8.56 0.04 6.36
N LYS A 108 -9.47 0.74 7.04
CA LYS A 108 -10.68 0.13 7.61
C LYS A 108 -11.60 -0.42 6.50
N MET A 109 -11.89 0.38 5.48
CA MET A 109 -12.73 -0.04 4.35
C MET A 109 -12.09 -1.19 3.58
N MET A 110 -10.78 -1.15 3.39
CA MET A 110 -10.04 -2.25 2.78
C MET A 110 -10.21 -3.56 3.55
N GLN A 111 -10.10 -3.54 4.89
CA GLN A 111 -10.31 -4.74 5.70
C GLN A 111 -11.77 -5.23 5.61
N GLN A 112 -12.74 -4.30 5.65
CA GLN A 112 -14.16 -4.63 5.58
C GLN A 112 -14.54 -5.23 4.22
N GLU A 113 -14.12 -4.61 3.11
CA GLU A 113 -14.38 -5.10 1.76
C GLU A 113 -13.64 -6.42 1.48
N ALA A 114 -12.42 -6.60 2.01
CA ALA A 114 -11.73 -7.88 1.91
C ALA A 114 -12.52 -9.01 2.60
N GLN A 115 -12.99 -8.77 3.83
CA GLN A 115 -13.84 -9.74 4.53
C GLN A 115 -15.14 -10.02 3.78
N LYS A 116 -15.79 -8.98 3.23
CA LYS A 116 -17.03 -9.10 2.46
C LYS A 116 -16.86 -9.95 1.19
N GLU A 117 -15.72 -9.82 0.52
CA GLU A 117 -15.37 -10.62 -0.68
C GLU A 117 -14.74 -11.98 -0.32
N ASN A 118 -14.77 -12.39 0.96
CA ASN A 118 -14.15 -13.61 1.49
C ASN A 118 -12.66 -13.71 1.15
N MET A 119 -11.97 -12.58 1.12
CA MET A 119 -10.53 -12.48 0.93
C MET A 119 -9.86 -12.12 2.25
N ASP A 120 -8.83 -12.89 2.62
CA ASP A 120 -8.03 -12.55 3.79
C ASP A 120 -7.35 -11.16 3.59
N PRO A 121 -7.46 -10.22 4.56
CA PRO A 121 -6.86 -8.90 4.42
C PRO A 121 -5.33 -8.90 4.27
N ALA A 122 -4.62 -9.91 4.79
CA ALA A 122 -3.18 -10.04 4.56
C ALA A 122 -2.90 -10.54 3.14
N MET A 123 -3.67 -11.49 2.60
CA MET A 123 -3.59 -11.91 1.20
C MET A 123 -3.87 -10.74 0.25
N PHE A 124 -4.94 -9.95 0.47
CA PHE A 124 -5.20 -8.75 -0.31
C PHE A 124 -4.01 -7.79 -0.32
N ARG A 125 -3.48 -7.48 0.87
CA ARG A 125 -2.31 -6.60 1.01
C ARG A 125 -1.08 -7.15 0.29
N ARG A 126 -0.88 -8.46 0.35
CA ARG A 126 0.21 -9.16 -0.33
C ARG A 126 0.07 -9.04 -1.85
N ILE A 127 -1.10 -9.32 -2.41
CA ILE A 127 -1.39 -9.14 -3.85
C ILE A 127 -1.12 -7.69 -4.28
N MET A 128 -1.64 -6.71 -3.53
CA MET A 128 -1.44 -5.29 -3.85
C MET A 128 0.04 -4.87 -3.80
N ARG A 129 0.80 -5.36 -2.82
CA ARG A 129 2.24 -5.11 -2.71
C ARG A 129 2.97 -5.78 -3.87
N SER A 130 2.66 -7.03 -4.16
CA SER A 130 3.29 -7.77 -5.25
C SER A 130 2.99 -7.18 -6.62
N ALA A 131 1.81 -6.63 -6.84
CA ALA A 131 1.49 -5.86 -8.05
C ALA A 131 2.30 -4.54 -8.18
N GLN A 132 3.01 -4.08 -7.14
CA GLN A 132 3.96 -2.97 -7.27
C GLN A 132 5.30 -3.42 -7.85
N GLU A 133 5.66 -4.69 -7.62
CA GLU A 133 6.94 -5.28 -8.01
C GLU A 133 6.82 -6.10 -9.31
N ASP A 134 5.77 -6.91 -9.46
CA ASP A 134 5.46 -7.71 -10.64
C ASP A 134 4.57 -6.91 -11.62
N SER A 135 5.16 -6.57 -12.76
CA SER A 135 4.48 -5.80 -13.81
C SER A 135 3.33 -6.56 -14.50
N THR A 136 3.37 -7.89 -14.55
CA THR A 136 2.32 -8.72 -15.13
C THR A 136 1.12 -8.75 -14.21
N LEU A 137 1.34 -9.03 -12.92
CA LEU A 137 0.29 -8.99 -11.90
C LEU A 137 -0.35 -7.60 -11.82
N LYS A 138 0.46 -6.54 -11.91
CA LYS A 138 -0.01 -5.16 -12.01
C LYS A 138 -0.97 -4.96 -13.17
N LYS A 139 -0.62 -5.43 -14.37
CA LYS A 139 -1.44 -5.29 -15.57
C LYS A 139 -2.77 -6.03 -15.43
N GLN A 140 -2.74 -7.27 -14.94
CA GLN A 140 -3.93 -8.09 -14.71
C GLN A 140 -4.87 -7.39 -13.72
N LEU A 141 -4.34 -6.95 -12.57
CA LEU A 141 -5.10 -6.22 -11.57
C LEU A 141 -5.69 -4.92 -12.13
N GLN A 142 -4.92 -4.16 -12.91
CA GLN A 142 -5.42 -2.93 -13.55
C GLN A 142 -6.52 -3.20 -14.57
N GLN A 143 -6.42 -4.28 -15.35
CA GLN A 143 -7.45 -4.67 -16.31
C GLN A 143 -8.74 -5.06 -15.59
N ALA A 144 -8.64 -5.89 -14.55
CA ALA A 144 -9.79 -6.29 -13.73
C ALA A 144 -10.43 -5.07 -13.05
N MET A 145 -9.64 -4.15 -12.48
CA MET A 145 -10.16 -2.91 -11.89
C MET A 145 -10.90 -2.04 -12.91
N LYS A 146 -10.37 -1.93 -14.14
CA LYS A 146 -11.03 -1.21 -15.23
C LYS A 146 -12.35 -1.88 -15.62
N ALA A 147 -12.41 -3.20 -15.65
CA ALA A 147 -13.63 -3.94 -15.94
C ALA A 147 -14.70 -3.67 -14.88
N GLU A 148 -14.36 -3.78 -13.59
CA GLU A 148 -15.25 -3.48 -12.46
C GLU A 148 -15.74 -2.03 -12.51
N MET A 149 -14.85 -1.06 -12.75
CA MET A 149 -15.26 0.35 -12.87
C MET A 149 -16.19 0.61 -14.05
N LYS A 150 -16.05 -0.12 -15.16
CA LYS A 150 -16.98 -0.01 -16.30
C LYS A 150 -18.35 -0.59 -15.96
N GLN A 151 -18.41 -1.69 -15.22
CA GLN A 151 -19.67 -2.28 -14.76
C GLN A 151 -20.40 -1.38 -13.76
N GLN A 152 -19.65 -0.70 -12.88
CA GLN A 152 -20.21 0.23 -11.89
C GLN A 152 -20.61 1.59 -12.48
N ARG A 153 -20.25 1.90 -13.73
CA ARG A 153 -20.75 3.10 -14.40
C ARG A 153 -22.18 2.84 -14.86
N PRO A 154 -23.16 3.68 -14.48
CA PRO A 154 -24.49 3.61 -15.09
C PRO A 154 -24.32 3.82 -16.60
N GLN A 155 -24.91 2.94 -17.42
CA GLN A 155 -24.84 2.96 -18.89
C GLN A 155 -25.58 4.15 -19.55
N GLY A 156 -25.72 5.28 -18.86
CA GLY A 156 -26.46 6.47 -19.32
C GLY A 156 -25.57 7.58 -19.89
N GLY A 157 -24.66 7.24 -20.80
CA GLY A 157 -23.70 8.18 -21.37
C GLY A 157 -23.38 7.95 -22.84
N GLN A 158 -24.32 7.42 -23.61
CA GLN A 158 -24.37 7.64 -25.06
C GLN A 158 -25.27 8.86 -25.27
N SER A 159 -24.69 10.05 -25.24
CA SER A 159 -25.27 11.15 -26.03
C SER A 159 -25.01 10.79 -27.50
N PRO A 160 -26.02 10.59 -28.35
CA PRO A 160 -25.79 10.64 -29.78
C PRO A 160 -25.26 12.04 -30.08
N ASN A 161 -24.06 12.07 -30.66
CA ASN A 161 -23.48 13.25 -31.27
C ASN A 161 -24.48 13.78 -32.31
N PRO A 162 -25.05 15.00 -32.20
CA PRO A 162 -25.72 15.62 -33.33
C PRO A 162 -24.61 16.18 -34.23
N GLN A 163 -24.06 15.30 -35.05
CA GLN A 163 -23.31 15.69 -36.22
C GLN A 163 -24.34 16.03 -37.31
N ASN A 164 -24.27 17.27 -37.79
CA ASN A 164 -25.03 17.84 -38.92
C ASN A 164 -26.54 18.04 -38.73
N GLN A 165 -26.93 19.29 -38.48
CA GLN A 165 -27.87 20.03 -39.32
C GLN A 165 -27.55 21.52 -39.25
#